data_AF-A0A973J502-F1
#
_entry.id   AF-A0A973J502-F1
#
_cell.length_a   1.000
_cell.length_b   1.000
_cell.length_c   1.000
_cell.angle_alpha   90.00
_cell.angle_beta   90.00
_cell.angle_gamma   90.00
#
_symmetry.space_group_name_H-M   'P 1'
#
loop_
_entity.id
_entity.type
_entity.pdbx_description
1 polymer ?
#
loop_
_entity_poly.entity_id
_entity_poly.type
_entity_poly.pdbx_seq_one_letter_code
_entity_poly.pdbx_strand_id
1 'polypeptide(L)'
;MTELPKKPLPPSVWVWILVTLLWGTVFYVTSTWMLGFAAHLLGEGVFDTGSSEALTVYFIYVPVLIAIALVSMTIKNLIDPGSLKQIQRHQAVAKGTREQYFVSFAGSIATSFIFTVITALMHAVSTPLTGAVVVLPAKTVVVAAGLNIGAGLAASLLVGIIFMVTRA
;
A
#
# COMPACT_ATOMS: atom_id res chain seq x y z
N MET A 1 -13.98 41.32 12.20
CA MET A 1 -13.09 40.32 12.85
C MET A 1 -12.93 39.18 11.87
N THR A 2 -11.80 39.11 11.16
CA THR A 2 -11.48 38.01 10.25
C THR A 2 -11.13 36.79 11.10
N GLU A 3 -11.98 35.75 11.05
CA GLU A 3 -11.67 34.45 11.64
C GLU A 3 -10.35 33.94 11.03
N LEU A 4 -9.33 33.77 11.87
CA LEU A 4 -8.10 33.12 11.46
C LEU A 4 -8.45 31.71 10.97
N PRO A 5 -8.02 31.29 9.77
CA PRO A 5 -8.30 29.94 9.29
C PRO A 5 -7.75 28.94 10.30
N LYS A 6 -8.65 28.12 10.88
CA LYS A 6 -8.30 27.04 11.81
C LYS A 6 -7.13 26.26 11.20
N LYS A 7 -5.96 26.33 11.84
CA LYS A 7 -4.78 25.55 11.45
C LYS A 7 -5.22 24.09 11.37
N PRO A 8 -5.15 23.43 10.21
CA PRO A 8 -5.68 22.08 10.10
C PRO A 8 -4.86 21.20 11.05
N LEU A 9 -5.56 20.50 11.93
CA LEU A 9 -4.93 19.61 12.91
C LEU A 9 -4.18 18.52 12.15
N PRO A 10 -2.95 18.17 12.58
CA PRO A 10 -2.23 17.06 11.98
C PRO A 10 -3.10 15.79 12.08
N PRO A 11 -3.02 14.87 11.10
CA PRO A 11 -3.76 13.61 11.17
C PRO A 11 -3.44 12.88 12.47
N SER A 12 -4.47 12.38 13.15
CA SER A 12 -4.28 11.63 14.39
C SER A 12 -3.54 10.30 14.12
N VAL A 13 -2.91 9.75 15.16
CA VAL A 13 -2.24 8.43 15.09
C VAL A 13 -3.20 7.36 14.57
N TRP A 14 -4.47 7.41 14.97
CA TRP A 14 -5.51 6.49 14.50
C TRP A 14 -5.77 6.58 13.01
N VAL A 15 -5.75 7.79 12.43
CA VAL A 15 -5.90 7.95 10.97
C VAL A 15 -4.73 7.28 10.25
N TRP A 16 -3.50 7.43 10.74
CA TRP A 16 -2.34 6.73 10.17
C TRP A 16 -2.51 5.23 10.22
N ILE A 17 -2.85 4.69 11.38
CA ILE A 17 -3.04 3.24 11.57
C ILE A 17 -4.15 2.72 10.66
N LEU A 18 -5.34 3.34 10.67
CA LEU A 18 -6.49 2.87 9.90
C LEU A 18 -6.26 2.94 8.39
N VAL A 19 -5.65 4.02 7.90
CA VAL A 19 -5.33 4.18 6.47
C VAL A 19 -4.27 3.16 6.06
N THR A 20 -3.22 2.97 6.85
CA THR A 20 -2.18 1.96 6.56
C THR A 20 -2.74 0.54 6.63
N LEU A 21 -3.63 0.23 7.58
CA LEU A 21 -4.31 -1.05 7.63
C LEU A 21 -5.16 -1.26 6.38
N LEU A 22 -6.04 -0.30 6.04
CA LEU A 22 -6.91 -0.40 4.86
C LEU A 22 -6.12 -0.68 3.58
N TRP A 23 -5.13 0.17 3.27
CA TRP A 23 -4.31 -0.01 2.07
C TRP A 23 -3.41 -1.22 2.16
N GLY A 24 -2.86 -1.53 3.34
CA GLY A 24 -2.06 -2.71 3.57
C GLY A 24 -2.86 -4.01 3.37
N THR A 25 -4.14 -4.05 3.73
CA THR A 25 -5.03 -5.18 3.42
C THR A 25 -5.22 -5.34 1.92
N VAL A 26 -5.51 -4.24 1.22
CA VAL A 26 -5.68 -4.27 -0.24
C VAL A 26 -4.41 -4.80 -0.90
N PHE A 27 -3.25 -4.24 -0.53
CA PHE A 27 -1.98 -4.70 -1.07
C PHE A 27 -1.64 -6.14 -0.67
N TYR A 28 -1.98 -6.57 0.54
CA TYR A 28 -1.78 -7.95 0.97
C TYR A 28 -2.54 -8.91 0.04
N VAL A 29 -3.85 -8.69 -0.13
CA VAL A 29 -4.70 -9.53 -0.98
C VAL A 29 -4.21 -9.54 -2.43
N THR A 30 -3.95 -8.36 -3.02
CA THR A 30 -3.48 -8.29 -4.41
C THR A 30 -2.12 -8.93 -4.57
N SER A 31 -1.20 -8.72 -3.63
CA SER A 31 0.15 -9.32 -3.68
C SER A 31 0.09 -10.84 -3.54
N THR A 32 -0.70 -11.38 -2.62
CA THR A 32 -0.88 -12.84 -2.46
C THR A 32 -1.40 -13.45 -3.75
N TRP A 33 -2.39 -12.83 -4.38
CA TRP A 33 -2.90 -13.28 -5.67
C TRP A 33 -1.84 -13.22 -6.78
N MET A 34 -1.10 -12.10 -6.88
CA MET A 34 -0.03 -11.94 -7.88
C MET A 34 1.14 -12.90 -7.67
N LEU A 35 1.46 -13.25 -6.43
CA LEU A 35 2.50 -14.24 -6.10
C LEU A 35 2.10 -15.63 -6.60
N GLY A 36 0.85 -16.05 -6.35
CA GLY A 36 0.33 -17.33 -6.87
C GLY A 36 0.28 -17.34 -8.39
N PHE A 37 -0.19 -16.25 -9.00
CA PHE A 37 -0.23 -16.12 -10.45
C PHE A 37 1.18 -16.14 -11.07
N ALA A 38 2.14 -15.43 -10.48
CA ALA A 38 3.53 -15.41 -10.97
C ALA A 38 4.21 -16.78 -10.82
N ALA A 39 3.97 -17.49 -9.70
CA ALA A 39 4.49 -18.85 -9.50
C ALA A 39 3.95 -19.81 -10.56
N HIS A 40 2.64 -19.73 -10.85
CA HIS A 40 2.01 -20.52 -11.90
C HIS A 40 2.52 -20.15 -13.30
N LEU A 41 2.62 -18.86 -13.61
CA LEU A 41 3.06 -18.34 -14.91
C LEU A 41 4.50 -18.77 -15.25
N LEU A 42 5.39 -18.77 -14.26
CA LEU A 42 6.78 -19.14 -14.43
C LEU A 42 7.02 -20.65 -14.33
N GLY A 43 6.05 -21.42 -13.81
CA GLY A 43 6.26 -22.82 -13.42
C GLY A 43 7.33 -22.98 -12.34
N GLU A 44 7.64 -21.91 -11.61
CA GLU A 44 8.73 -21.83 -10.64
C GLU A 44 8.20 -21.41 -9.27
N GLY A 45 8.60 -22.17 -8.24
CA GLY A 45 8.15 -21.96 -6.86
C GLY A 45 6.92 -22.79 -6.50
N VAL A 46 6.67 -22.87 -5.19
CA VAL A 46 5.48 -23.51 -4.62
C VAL A 46 4.76 -22.43 -3.83
N PHE A 47 3.62 -21.99 -4.36
CA PHE A 47 2.77 -20.99 -3.71
C PHE A 47 1.32 -21.40 -3.90
N ASP A 48 0.88 -22.35 -3.09
CA ASP A 48 -0.51 -22.77 -2.98
C ASP A 48 -0.94 -22.50 -1.54
N THR A 49 -1.56 -21.34 -1.33
CA THR A 49 -1.95 -20.89 0.01
C THR A 49 -3.46 -21.04 0.14
N GLY A 50 -3.89 -21.87 1.09
CA GLY A 50 -5.31 -22.01 1.40
C GLY A 50 -5.88 -20.70 1.96
N SER A 51 -7.19 -20.47 1.84
CA SER A 51 -7.81 -19.24 2.36
C SER A 51 -7.65 -19.09 3.88
N SER A 52 -7.63 -20.20 4.63
CA SER A 52 -7.37 -20.21 6.07
C SER A 52 -5.93 -19.81 6.39
N GLU A 53 -4.96 -20.31 5.63
CA GLU A 53 -3.56 -19.94 5.75
C GLU A 53 -3.36 -18.46 5.46
N ALA A 54 -3.86 -17.97 4.33
CA ALA A 54 -3.75 -16.56 3.95
C ALA A 54 -4.33 -15.66 5.05
N LEU A 55 -5.42 -16.07 5.70
CA LEU A 55 -5.97 -15.33 6.84
C LEU A 55 -5.03 -15.35 8.06
N THR A 56 -4.42 -16.50 8.38
CA THR A 56 -3.42 -16.59 9.47
C THR A 56 -2.21 -15.72 9.19
N VAL A 57 -1.66 -15.75 7.97
CA VAL A 57 -0.54 -14.91 7.55
C VAL A 57 -0.93 -13.44 7.62
N TYR A 58 -2.15 -13.08 7.25
CA TYR A 58 -2.67 -11.71 7.38
C TYR A 58 -2.67 -11.23 8.84
N PHE A 59 -3.04 -12.07 9.81
CA PHE A 59 -2.96 -11.67 11.22
C PHE A 59 -1.52 -11.42 11.70
N ILE A 60 -0.53 -12.12 11.14
CA ILE A 60 0.90 -11.86 11.38
C ILE A 60 1.35 -10.58 10.66
N TYR A 61 0.76 -10.30 9.49
CA TYR A 61 1.01 -9.11 8.68
C TYR A 61 0.53 -7.81 9.36
N VAL A 62 -0.57 -7.86 10.12
CA VAL A 62 -1.18 -6.68 10.78
C VAL A 62 -0.22 -5.94 11.73
N PRO A 63 0.49 -6.59 12.67
CA PRO A 63 1.51 -5.94 13.49
C PRO A 63 2.59 -5.22 12.67
N VAL A 64 3.02 -5.80 11.54
CA VAL A 64 3.99 -5.19 10.63
C VAL A 64 3.42 -3.91 10.01
N LEU A 65 2.16 -3.93 9.59
CA LEU A 65 1.47 -2.74 9.09
C LEU A 65 1.37 -1.63 10.13
N ILE A 66 1.07 -1.99 11.38
CA ILE A 66 1.02 -1.01 12.48
C ILE A 66 2.42 -0.40 12.67
N ALA A 67 3.48 -1.21 12.68
CA ALA A 67 4.85 -0.71 12.78
C ALA A 67 5.19 0.24 11.62
N ILE A 68 4.83 -0.12 10.38
CA ILE A 68 5.03 0.73 9.19
C ILE A 68 4.27 2.06 9.35
N ALA A 69 3.04 2.05 9.86
CA ALA A 69 2.25 3.26 10.08
C ALA A 69 2.96 4.22 11.06
N LEU A 70 3.45 3.69 12.18
CA LEU A 70 4.14 4.46 13.22
C LEU A 70 5.49 5.00 12.72
N VAL A 71 6.26 4.19 12.01
CA VAL A 71 7.55 4.60 11.40
C VAL A 71 7.31 5.69 10.35
N SER A 72 6.32 5.51 9.47
CA SER A 72 5.97 6.49 8.44
C SER A 72 5.54 7.83 9.04
N MET A 73 4.74 7.78 10.11
CA MET A 73 4.36 8.98 10.87
C MET A 73 5.58 9.68 11.49
N THR A 74 6.51 8.91 12.08
CA THR A 74 7.74 9.45 12.70
C THR A 74 8.65 10.09 11.65
N ILE A 75 8.90 9.39 10.54
CA ILE A 75 9.70 9.91 9.41
C ILE A 75 9.07 11.19 8.86
N LYS A 76 7.75 11.20 8.67
CA LYS A 76 7.04 12.41 8.23
C LYS A 76 7.24 13.57 9.22
N ASN A 77 7.05 13.33 10.51
CA ASN A 77 7.19 14.37 11.52
C ASN A 77 8.62 14.92 11.62
N LEU A 78 9.64 14.09 11.33
CA LEU A 78 11.04 14.50 11.27
C LEU A 78 11.35 15.35 10.02
N ILE A 79 10.77 15.02 8.87
CA ILE A 79 11.03 15.68 7.58
C ILE A 79 10.18 16.95 7.36
N ASP A 80 8.98 17.00 7.93
CA ASP A 80 8.06 18.15 7.86
C ASP A 80 7.53 18.51 9.26
N PRO A 81 8.42 19.00 10.16
CA PRO A 81 8.02 19.42 11.49
C PRO A 81 7.03 20.59 11.38
N GLY A 82 5.80 20.38 11.87
CA GLY A 82 4.71 21.36 11.77
C GLY A 82 3.76 21.17 10.59
N SER A 83 3.94 20.12 9.77
CA SER A 83 3.04 19.76 8.65
C SER A 83 2.83 20.88 7.63
N LEU A 84 3.83 21.74 7.42
CA LEU A 84 3.70 22.92 6.56
C LEU A 84 3.47 22.53 5.09
N LYS A 85 4.12 21.46 4.61
CA LYS A 85 3.88 20.94 3.25
C LYS A 85 2.48 20.34 3.13
N GLN A 86 1.97 19.73 4.19
CA GLN A 86 0.61 19.20 4.20
C GLN A 86 -0.44 20.32 4.20
N ILE A 87 -0.22 21.39 4.97
CA ILE A 87 -1.10 22.58 4.98
C ILE A 87 -1.14 23.22 3.58
N GLN A 88 0.03 23.38 2.95
CA GLN A 88 0.12 23.90 1.58
C GLN A 88 -0.64 23.03 0.57
N ARG A 89 -0.57 21.69 0.70
CA ARG A 89 -1.35 20.75 -0.12
C ARG A 89 -2.86 20.92 0.10
N HIS A 90 -3.33 21.00 1.34
CA HIS A 90 -4.75 21.21 1.62
C HIS A 90 -5.26 22.55 1.06
N GLN A 91 -4.45 23.61 1.18
CA GLN A 91 -4.79 24.92 0.60
C GLN A 91 -4.80 24.90 -0.93
N ALA A 92 -3.89 24.16 -1.58
CA ALA A 92 -3.88 24.01 -3.03
C ALA A 92 -5.07 23.18 -3.55
N VAL A 93 -5.39 22.07 -2.87
CA VAL A 93 -6.58 21.26 -3.17
C VAL A 93 -7.88 22.07 -3.01
N ALA A 94 -7.97 22.91 -1.97
CA ALA A 94 -9.11 23.80 -1.76
C ALA A 94 -9.22 24.90 -2.84
N LYS A 95 -8.09 25.29 -3.46
CA LYS A 95 -8.02 26.27 -4.54
C LYS A 95 -8.26 25.67 -5.94
N GLY A 96 -8.56 24.38 -6.04
CA GLY A 96 -8.86 23.71 -7.31
C GLY A 96 -7.64 23.25 -8.11
N THR A 97 -6.41 23.46 -7.63
CA THR A 97 -5.18 22.90 -8.23
C THR A 97 -4.96 21.45 -7.79
N ARG A 98 -5.97 20.59 -8.03
CA ARG A 98 -5.97 19.16 -7.64
C ARG A 98 -4.97 18.33 -8.46
N GLU A 99 -4.68 18.72 -9.70
CA GLU A 99 -3.96 17.90 -10.69
C GLU A 99 -2.47 17.68 -10.36
N GLN A 100 -1.83 18.59 -9.62
CA GLN A 100 -0.39 18.48 -9.31
C GLN A 100 -0.06 17.62 -8.08
N TYR A 101 -1.06 17.15 -7.34
CA TYR A 101 -0.86 16.38 -6.10
C TYR A 101 -1.42 14.96 -6.16
N PHE A 102 -1.94 14.54 -7.32
CA PHE A 102 -2.31 13.16 -7.55
C PHE A 102 -1.05 12.30 -7.37
N VAL A 103 -1.15 11.39 -6.40
CA VAL A 103 -0.29 10.24 -6.09
C VAL A 103 0.98 10.17 -6.96
N SER A 104 2.15 10.45 -6.36
CA SER A 104 3.44 10.29 -7.04
C SER A 104 3.49 8.92 -7.70
N PHE A 105 3.58 8.89 -9.04
CA PHE A 105 3.65 7.65 -9.82
C PHE A 105 4.78 6.75 -9.34
N ALA A 106 5.96 7.34 -9.08
CA ALA A 106 7.10 6.64 -8.50
C ALA A 106 6.79 6.12 -7.08
N GLY A 107 6.03 6.89 -6.29
CA GLY A 107 5.53 6.46 -4.97
C GLY A 107 4.63 5.24 -5.07
N SER A 108 3.65 5.22 -5.97
CA SER A 108 2.76 4.07 -6.19
C SER A 108 3.50 2.82 -6.63
N ILE A 109 4.50 2.97 -7.52
CA ILE A 109 5.36 1.87 -7.95
C ILE A 109 6.13 1.30 -6.76
N ALA A 110 6.82 2.17 -6.00
CA ALA A 110 7.61 1.76 -4.85
C ALA A 110 6.74 1.08 -3.78
N THR A 111 5.57 1.65 -3.46
CA THR A 111 4.62 1.05 -2.52
C THR A 111 4.17 -0.33 -3.00
N SER A 112 3.72 -0.47 -4.24
CA SER A 112 3.25 -1.76 -4.77
C SER A 112 4.34 -2.83 -4.73
N PHE A 113 5.57 -2.45 -5.09
CA PHE A 113 6.73 -3.35 -5.02
C PHE A 113 7.04 -3.77 -3.57
N ILE A 114 7.20 -2.80 -2.67
CA ILE A 114 7.55 -3.04 -1.26
C ILE A 114 6.52 -3.93 -0.60
N PHE A 115 5.22 -3.64 -0.76
CA PHE A 115 4.18 -4.45 -0.17
C PHE A 115 4.15 -5.87 -0.73
N THR A 116 4.46 -6.07 -2.01
CA THR A 116 4.59 -7.42 -2.59
C THR A 116 5.72 -8.21 -1.94
N VAL A 117 6.88 -7.57 -1.73
CA VAL A 117 8.02 -8.18 -1.04
C VAL A 117 7.68 -8.51 0.41
N ILE A 118 7.06 -7.58 1.14
CA ILE A 118 6.65 -7.81 2.53
C ILE A 118 5.65 -8.97 2.61
N THR A 119 4.69 -9.05 1.69
CA THR A 119 3.74 -10.17 1.62
C THR A 119 4.44 -11.50 1.37
N ALA A 120 5.37 -11.56 0.42
CA ALA A 120 6.17 -12.76 0.16
C ALA A 120 6.97 -13.19 1.40
N LEU A 121 7.59 -12.22 2.10
CA LEU A 121 8.32 -12.47 3.34
C LEU A 121 7.41 -12.98 4.46
N MET A 122 6.22 -12.40 4.63
CA MET A 122 5.29 -12.85 5.67
C MET A 122 4.82 -14.28 5.42
N HIS A 123 4.52 -14.65 4.16
CA HIS A 123 4.23 -16.04 3.82
C HIS A 123 5.42 -16.96 4.14
N ALA A 124 6.64 -16.59 3.73
CA ALA A 124 7.83 -17.39 4.00
C ALA A 124 8.11 -17.58 5.51
N VAL A 125 7.98 -16.52 6.31
CA VAL A 125 8.19 -16.55 7.77
C VAL A 125 7.07 -17.29 8.49
N SER A 126 5.85 -17.29 7.94
CA SER A 126 4.70 -17.99 8.53
C SER A 126 4.67 -19.49 8.30
N THR A 127 5.48 -20.02 7.37
CA THR A 127 5.59 -21.45 7.02
C THR A 127 5.62 -22.38 8.24
N PRO A 128 6.41 -22.13 9.32
CA PRO A 128 6.45 -23.01 10.49
C PRO A 128 5.13 -23.04 11.29
N LEU A 129 4.30 -22.00 11.17
CA LEU A 129 3.05 -21.85 11.89
C LEU A 129 1.86 -22.38 11.09
N THR A 130 1.92 -22.27 9.76
CA THR A 130 0.82 -22.66 8.86
C THR A 130 0.98 -24.08 8.32
N GLY A 131 2.20 -24.64 8.36
CA GLY A 131 2.52 -25.94 7.78
C GLY A 131 2.56 -25.94 6.25
N ALA A 132 2.45 -24.77 5.63
CA ALA A 132 2.41 -24.61 4.19
C ALA A 132 3.80 -24.65 3.55
N VAL A 133 3.88 -25.18 2.34
CA VAL A 133 5.13 -25.19 1.58
C VAL A 133 5.17 -23.94 0.71
N VAL A 134 5.77 -22.86 1.25
CA VAL A 134 5.99 -21.62 0.50
C VAL A 134 7.44 -21.57 0.03
N VAL A 135 7.65 -21.74 -1.27
CA VAL A 135 8.95 -21.57 -1.93
C VAL A 135 8.78 -20.53 -3.02
N LEU A 136 9.24 -19.31 -2.75
CA LEU A 136 9.16 -18.18 -3.68
C LEU A 136 10.57 -17.75 -4.11
N PRO A 137 11.05 -18.20 -5.29
CA PRO A 137 12.29 -17.68 -5.87
C PRO A 137 12.23 -16.16 -6.04
N ALA A 138 13.38 -15.49 -5.93
CA ALA A 138 13.46 -14.03 -6.08
C ALA A 138 12.86 -13.55 -7.41
N LYS A 139 13.06 -14.31 -8.50
CA LYS A 139 12.47 -14.06 -9.82
C LYS A 139 10.93 -14.02 -9.77
N THR A 140 10.31 -14.98 -9.10
CA THR A 140 8.84 -15.04 -8.91
C THR A 140 8.32 -13.82 -8.15
N VAL A 141 9.03 -13.40 -7.09
CA VAL A 141 8.66 -12.20 -6.32
C VAL A 141 8.78 -10.93 -7.17
N VAL A 142 9.84 -10.79 -7.97
CA VAL A 142 10.03 -9.63 -8.86
C VAL A 142 8.94 -9.57 -9.94
N VAL A 143 8.60 -10.70 -10.55
CA VAL A 143 7.51 -10.76 -11.54
C VAL A 143 6.17 -10.43 -10.89
N ALA A 144 5.85 -11.01 -9.73
CA ALA A 144 4.64 -10.68 -8.98
C ALA A 144 4.56 -9.19 -8.65
N ALA A 145 5.67 -8.58 -8.24
CA ALA A 145 5.72 -7.15 -7.92
C ALA A 145 5.47 -6.29 -9.18
N GLY A 146 6.04 -6.66 -10.32
CA GLY A 146 5.77 -6.02 -11.61
C GLY A 146 4.30 -6.09 -12.02
N LEU A 147 3.67 -7.25 -11.85
CA LEU A 147 2.24 -7.43 -12.12
C LEU A 147 1.36 -6.62 -11.16
N ASN A 148 1.73 -6.56 -9.88
CA ASN A 148 1.01 -5.79 -8.88
C ASN A 148 1.10 -4.27 -9.15
N ILE A 149 2.26 -3.78 -9.59
CA ILE A 149 2.41 -2.41 -10.11
C ILE A 149 1.44 -2.18 -11.28
N GLY A 150 1.43 -3.09 -12.26
CA GLY A 150 0.54 -3.00 -13.42
C GLY A 150 -0.94 -2.92 -13.02
N ALA A 151 -1.37 -3.75 -12.07
CA ALA A 151 -2.73 -3.72 -11.53
C ALA A 151 -3.05 -2.39 -10.83
N GLY A 152 -2.12 -1.87 -10.02
CA GLY A 152 -2.28 -0.56 -9.37
C GLY A 152 -2.38 0.60 -10.35
N LEU A 153 -1.61 0.57 -11.44
CA LEU A 153 -1.68 1.56 -12.51
C LEU A 153 -3.00 1.46 -13.29
N ALA A 154 -3.44 0.25 -13.63
CA ALA A 154 -4.73 0.04 -14.30
C ALA A 154 -5.90 0.55 -13.45
N ALA A 155 -5.90 0.26 -12.15
CA ALA A 155 -6.90 0.80 -11.21
C ALA A 155 -6.88 2.34 -11.17
N SER A 156 -5.68 2.94 -11.14
CA SER A 156 -5.53 4.40 -11.13
C SER A 156 -6.06 5.04 -12.43
N LEU A 157 -5.79 4.43 -13.58
CA LEU A 157 -6.31 4.88 -14.88
C LEU A 157 -7.83 4.78 -14.95
N LEU A 158 -8.42 3.67 -14.47
CA LEU A 158 -9.87 3.49 -14.42
C LEU A 158 -10.54 4.57 -13.57
N VAL A 159 -10.00 4.85 -12.39
CA VAL A 159 -10.50 5.92 -11.52
C VAL A 159 -10.38 7.28 -12.23
N GLY A 160 -9.27 7.55 -12.91
CA GLY A 160 -9.09 8.76 -13.71
C GLY A 160 -10.13 8.92 -14.82
N ILE A 161 -10.43 7.84 -15.55
CA ILE A 161 -11.49 7.82 -16.58
C ILE A 161 -12.86 8.10 -15.96
N ILE A 162 -13.18 7.50 -14.81
CA ILE A 162 -14.45 7.75 -14.12
C ILE A 162 -14.60 9.23 -13.76
N PHE A 163 -13.54 9.86 -13.23
CA PHE A 163 -13.58 11.30 -12.93
C PHE A 163 -13.77 12.16 -14.19
N MET A 164 -13.09 11.82 -15.28
CA MET A 164 -13.22 12.53 -16.56
C MET A 164 -14.65 12.43 -17.12
N VAL A 165 -15.28 11.26 -17.04
CA VAL A 165 -16.65 11.02 -17.53
C VAL A 165 -17.70 11.68 -16.63
N THR A 166 -17.48 11.68 -15.32
CA THR A 166 -18.44 12.23 -14.35
C THR A 166 -18.39 13.75 -14.19
N ARG A 167 -17.48 14.46 -14.89
CA ARG A 167 -17.31 15.92 -14.84
C ARG A 167 -17.32 16.48 -13.40
N ALA A 168 -16.53 15.88 -12.52
CA ALA A 168 -16.32 16.36 -11.14
C ALA A 168 -15.11 17.28 -11.02
#